data_AF-A0A7C3H3X8-F1
#
_entry.id   AF-A0A7C3H3X8-F1
#
_cell.length_a   1.000
_cell.length_b   1.000
_cell.length_c   1.000
_cell.angle_alpha   90.00
_cell.angle_beta   90.00
_cell.angle_gamma   90.00
#
_symmetry.space_group_name_H-M   'P 1'
#
loop_
_entity.id
_entity.type
_entity.pdbx_description
1 polymer ?
#
loop_
_entity_poly.entity_id
_entity_poly.type
_entity_poly.pdbx_seq_one_letter_code
_entity_poly.pdbx_strand_id
1 'polypeptide(L)' 'MKITGEGVLLRIFIGEADKCDGKPLYKQIIKKAKELNIAGATVFRGIMGYGANTRVQTASFLRLSEDLPLVI' A
#
# COMPACT_ATOMS: atom_id res chain seq x y z
N MET A 1 -9.40 9.66 -20.57
CA MET A 1 -10.66 9.25 -19.91
C MET A 1 -11.10 10.41 -19.03
N LYS A 2 -12.33 10.89 -19.15
CA LYS A 2 -12.83 12.01 -18.33
C LYS A 2 -13.68 11.40 -17.21
N ILE A 3 -13.18 11.44 -15.98
CA ILE A 3 -13.92 10.95 -14.81
C ILE A 3 -14.85 12.08 -14.36
N THR A 4 -16.14 11.81 -14.23
CA THR A 4 -17.18 12.80 -13.92
C THR A 4 -18.11 12.26 -12.84
N GLY A 5 -18.59 13.13 -11.96
CA GLY A 5 -19.49 12.77 -10.86
C GLY A 5 -18.80 12.73 -9.51
N GLU A 6 -19.55 12.35 -8.48
CA GLU A 6 -19.01 12.13 -7.13
C GLU A 6 -18.12 10.90 -7.11
N GLY A 7 -17.02 10.98 -6.35
CA GLY A 7 -16.07 9.90 -6.18
C GLY A 7 -15.77 9.67 -4.71
N VAL A 8 -15.24 8.48 -4.40
CA VAL A 8 -14.79 8.12 -3.05
C VAL A 8 -13.28 7.93 -3.04
N LEU A 9 -12.63 8.40 -1.98
CA LEU A 9 -11.22 8.13 -1.72
C LEU A 9 -11.10 6.86 -0.87
N LEU A 10 -10.69 5.76 -1.51
CA LEU A 10 -10.27 4.56 -0.81
C LEU A 10 -8.79 4.70 -0.42
N ARG A 11 -8.44 4.34 0.81
CA ARG A 11 -7.06 4.22 1.29
C ARG A 11 -6.83 2.84 1.86
N ILE A 12 -5.81 2.15 1.37
CA ILE A 12 -5.45 0.81 1.84
C ILE A 12 -4.08 0.90 2.50
N PHE A 13 -4.02 0.59 3.80
CA PHE A 13 -2.79 0.59 4.59
C PHE A 13 -2.29 -0.84 4.73
N ILE A 14 -1.07 -1.11 4.26
CA ILE A 14 -0.43 -2.43 4.32
C ILE A 14 1.07 -2.27 4.60
N GLY A 15 1.73 -3.38 4.91
CA GLY A 15 3.18 -3.48 4.92
C GLY A 15 3.75 -3.69 3.52
N GLU A 16 4.97 -3.21 3.27
CA GLU A 16 5.73 -3.50 2.05
C GLU A 16 6.05 -5.00 1.92
N ALA A 17 6.22 -5.71 3.04
CA ALA A 17 6.53 -7.13 3.07
C ALA A 17 5.30 -8.03 2.87
N ASP A 18 4.08 -7.46 2.88
CA ASP A 18 2.85 -8.22 2.71
C ASP A 18 2.80 -8.91 1.34
N LYS A 19 2.36 -10.17 1.35
CA LYS A 19 2.29 -11.02 0.15
C LYS A 19 0.92 -11.65 -0.02
N CYS A 20 0.53 -11.82 -1.27
CA CYS A 20 -0.59 -12.65 -1.69
C CYS A 20 -0.07 -13.61 -2.76
N ASP A 21 -0.25 -14.91 -2.56
CA ASP A 21 0.28 -15.98 -3.43
C ASP A 21 1.77 -15.84 -3.74
N GLY A 22 2.57 -15.49 -2.72
CA GLY A 22 4.02 -15.28 -2.83
C GLY A 22 4.44 -14.00 -3.56
N LYS A 23 3.50 -13.19 -4.05
CA LYS A 23 3.75 -11.92 -4.75
C LYS A 23 3.47 -10.73 -3.84
N PRO A 24 4.16 -9.58 -4.02
CA PRO A 24 3.89 -8.38 -3.22
C PRO A 24 2.43 -7.94 -3.31
N LEU A 25 1.79 -7.75 -2.15
CA LEU A 25 0.36 -7.48 -2.04
C LEU A 25 -0.03 -6.18 -2.77
N TYR A 26 0.74 -5.10 -2.59
CA TYR A 26 0.48 -3.83 -3.27
C TYR A 26 0.42 -3.97 -4.80
N LYS A 27 1.27 -4.83 -5.39
CA LYS A 27 1.23 -5.10 -6.84
C LYS A 27 -0.04 -5.81 -7.26
N GLN A 28 -0.51 -6.77 -6.45
CA GLN A 28 -1.77 -7.47 -6.71
C GLN A 28 -2.97 -6.52 -6.60
N ILE A 29 -2.97 -5.61 -5.62
CA ILE A 29 -4.02 -4.60 -5.45
C ILE A 29 -4.08 -3.68 -6.69
N ILE A 30 -2.94 -3.14 -7.15
CA ILE A 30 -2.90 -2.29 -8.35
C ILE A 30 -3.34 -3.06 -9.60
N LYS A 31 -2.89 -4.31 -9.76
CA LYS A 31 -3.34 -5.18 -10.86
C LYS A 31 -4.85 -5.36 -10.83
N LYS A 32 -5.42 -5.64 -9.66
CA LYS A 32 -6.86 -5.84 -9.49
C LYS A 32 -7.66 -4.56 -9.73
N ALA A 33 -7.18 -3.41 -9.25
CA ALA A 33 -7.79 -2.10 -9.51
C ALA A 33 -7.87 -1.81 -11.01
N LYS A 34 -6.81 -2.15 -11.76
CA LYS A 34 -6.78 -2.03 -13.22
C LYS A 34 -7.75 -3.00 -13.91
N GLU A 35 -7.82 -4.26 -13.47
CA GLU A 35 -8.79 -5.25 -13.97
C GLU A 35 -10.25 -4.82 -13.73
N LEU A 36 -10.51 -4.16 -12.61
CA LEU A 36 -11.84 -3.64 -12.24
C LEU A 36 -12.17 -2.27 -12.89
N ASN A 37 -11.27 -1.73 -13.72
CA ASN A 37 -11.41 -0.41 -14.36
C ASN A 37 -11.67 0.73 -13.33
N ILE A 38 -11.03 0.66 -12.16
CA ILE A 38 -11.06 1.77 -11.20
C ILE A 38 -10.41 3.00 -11.85
N ALA A 39 -10.97 4.18 -11.54
CA ALA A 39 -10.58 5.48 -12.07
C ALA A 39 -9.06 5.77 -12.00
N GLY A 40 -8.40 5.31 -10.93
CA GLY A 40 -6.95 5.41 -10.73
C GLY A 40 -6.54 4.86 -9.37
N ALA A 41 -5.23 4.67 -9.18
CA ALA A 41 -4.63 4.28 -7.91
C ALA A 41 -3.19 4.80 -7.85
N THR A 42 -2.67 5.10 -6.67
CA THR A 42 -1.30 5.60 -6.48
C THR A 42 -0.74 5.03 -5.20
N VAL A 43 0.48 4.49 -5.24
CA VAL A 43 1.11 3.90 -4.05
C VAL A 43 2.13 4.89 -3.48
N PHE A 44 2.00 5.19 -2.20
CA PHE A 44 2.98 5.96 -1.42
C PHE A 44 3.69 5.03 -0.44
N ARG A 45 5.00 5.24 -0.29
CA ARG A 45 5.81 4.58 0.75
C ARG A 45 6.06 5.56 1.89
N GLY A 46 5.65 5.20 3.09
CA GLY A 46 5.98 5.95 4.30
C GLY A 46 7.41 5.68 4.76
N ILE A 47 7.99 6.64 5.47
CA ILE A 47 9.32 6.50 6.08
C ILE A 47 9.25 5.78 7.44
N MET A 48 8.08 5.79 8.08
CA MET A 48 7.82 5.19 9.38
C MET A 48 6.31 4.96 9.56
N GLY A 49 5.93 3.93 10.32
CA GLY A 49 4.53 3.67 10.69
C GLY A 49 4.42 2.79 11.93
N TYR A 50 3.25 2.79 12.56
CA TYR A 50 2.91 1.88 13.66
C TYR A 50 1.46 1.40 13.48
N GLY A 51 1.15 0.21 14.00
CA GLY A 51 -0.18 -0.40 13.88
C GLY A 51 -0.46 -1.40 15.00
N ALA A 52 -1.51 -2.21 14.84
CA ALA A 52 -2.02 -3.12 15.87
C ALA A 52 -0.99 -4.12 16.42
N ASN A 53 0.05 -4.46 15.64
CA ASN A 53 1.14 -5.34 16.08
C ASN A 53 2.30 -4.59 16.80
N THR A 54 2.10 -3.33 17.21
CA THR A 54 2.94 -2.51 18.12
C THR A 54 4.42 -2.30 17.76
N ARG A 55 4.94 -2.90 16.70
CA ARG A 55 6.29 -2.61 16.20
C ARG A 55 6.28 -1.31 15.41
N VAL A 56 7.03 -0.33 15.89
CA VAL A 56 7.40 0.84 15.09
C VAL A 56 8.22 0.35 13.90
N GLN A 57 7.66 0.47 12.71
CA GLN A 57 8.34 0.21 11.45
C GLN A 57 9.12 1.46 11.10
N THR A 58 10.44 1.38 11.06
CA THR A 58 11.32 2.52 10.75
C THR A 58 12.53 2.08 9.96
N ALA A 59 12.91 2.87 8.95
CA ALA A 59 14.21 2.74 8.31
C ALA A 59 15.30 3.27 9.27
N SER A 60 15.93 2.39 10.04
CA SER A 60 17.10 2.70 10.87
C SER A 60 18.32 1.99 10.31
N PHE A 61 19.47 2.67 10.25
CA PHE A 61 20.73 2.12 9.73
C PHE A 61 21.16 0.80 10.40
N LEU A 62 20.75 0.56 11.65
CA LEU A 62 21.08 -0.64 12.44
C LEU A 62 19.95 -1.69 12.46
N ARG A 63 18.77 -1.36 11.95
CA ARG A 63 17.63 -2.27 11.80
C ARG A 63 16.99 -2.00 10.46
N LEU A 64 17.36 -2.77 9.43
CA LEU A 64 16.54 -2.97 8.25
C LEU A 64 15.17 -3.49 8.71
N SER A 65 14.26 -2.60 9.09
CA SER A 65 12.84 -2.91 9.19
C SER A 65 12.35 -3.04 7.76
N GLU A 66 12.39 -4.26 7.22
CA GLU A 66 12.05 -4.56 5.82
C GLU A 66 10.56 -4.38 5.48
N ASP A 67 9.74 -4.10 6.49
CA ASP A 67 8.32 -3.84 6.32
C ASP A 67 8.05 -2.36 6.61
N LEU A 68 8.08 -1.53 5.57
CA LEU A 68 7.68 -0.12 5.64
C LEU A 68 6.18 0.00 5.29
N PRO A 69 5.46 0.98 5.86
CA PRO A 69 4.05 1.15 5.54
C PRO A 69 3.89 1.64 4.10
N LEU A 70 2.99 1.01 3.36
CA LEU A 70 2.50 1.48 2.08
C LEU A 70 1.05 1.96 2.24
N VAL A 71 0.73 3.06 1.55
CA VAL A 71 -0.64 3.54 1.38
C VAL A 71 -0.96 3.52 -0.10
N ILE A 72 -2.03 2.83 -0.46
CA ILE A 72 -2.58 2.78 -1.82
C ILE A 72 -3.86 3.60 -1.87
#